data_AF-A0A433UV16-F1
#
_entry.id   AF-A0A433UV16-F1
#
_cell.length_a   1.000
_cell.length_b   1.000
_cell.length_c   1.000
_cell.angle_alpha   90.00
_cell.angle_beta   90.00
_cell.angle_gamma   90.00
#
_symmetry.space_group_name_H-M   'P 1'
#
loop_
_entity.id
_entity.type
_entity.pdbx_description
1 polymer ?
#
loop_
_entity_poly.entity_id
_entity_poly.type
_entity_poly.pdbx_seq_one_letter_code
_entity_poly.pdbx_strand_id
1 'polypeptide(L)'
;MIWQEIDTHISQVTGQKFQTQQHLSVSGGCINQGYAVSDGKLVYFVKLNQASQVTMFEAEMLGLQQMHHTNTILVPQPLCWGTASNSSYIVLEWLEMRDSDSKSWQEMGRKLAAMHKVTSQNGFGWDMNNTIGSTPQINTWTDNWAEFYTKHRLGYQFQLATRRGGSFPLQDKLLAAIPELLADHHLQPSLVHGDLWGGNAGCTVDGEPVIFDPATYFGDREVDIAMTELFGGFPPTFYQGYKEVFPPNSGYEKRKTIYNLYHVLNHFNLFGGGYASQANQMIERILRG
;
A
#
# COMPACT_ATOMS: atom_id res chain seq x y z
N MET A 1 11.77 29.53 3.85
CA MET A 1 10.34 29.17 3.75
C MET A 1 10.26 27.76 3.19
N ILE A 2 9.41 26.88 3.71
CA ILE A 2 9.34 25.44 3.35
C ILE A 2 9.51 25.16 1.85
N TRP A 3 8.81 25.88 0.98
CA TRP A 3 8.86 25.69 -0.47
C TRP A 3 10.23 26.02 -1.09
N GLN A 4 10.96 26.99 -0.56
CA GLN A 4 12.32 27.29 -1.06
C GLN A 4 13.30 26.16 -0.77
N GLU A 5 13.16 25.50 0.39
CA GLU A 5 13.99 24.34 0.75
C GLU A 5 13.67 23.15 -0.17
N ILE A 6 12.39 22.90 -0.43
CA ILE A 6 11.92 21.85 -1.35
C ILE A 6 12.37 22.14 -2.79
N ASP A 7 12.18 23.37 -3.30
CA ASP A 7 12.62 23.78 -4.64
C ASP A 7 14.13 23.61 -4.83
N THR A 8 14.90 23.95 -3.79
CA THR A 8 16.36 23.77 -3.79
C THR A 8 16.71 22.29 -3.89
N HIS A 9 16.04 21.43 -3.11
CA HIS A 9 16.29 19.99 -3.16
C HIS A 9 15.89 19.37 -4.51
N ILE A 10 14.73 19.75 -5.07
CA ILE A 10 14.30 19.36 -6.42
C ILE A 10 15.38 19.77 -7.44
N SER A 11 15.88 21.01 -7.34
CA SER A 11 16.90 21.51 -8.27
C SER A 11 18.20 20.71 -8.18
N GLN A 12 18.59 20.29 -6.97
CA GLN A 12 19.78 19.49 -6.75
C GLN A 12 19.66 18.08 -7.33
N VAL A 13 18.53 17.39 -7.10
CA VAL A 13 18.36 16.00 -7.54
C VAL A 13 18.08 15.89 -9.04
N THR A 14 17.43 16.88 -9.64
CA THR A 14 17.14 16.90 -11.08
C THR A 14 18.27 17.50 -11.92
N GLY A 15 19.18 18.27 -11.30
CA GLY A 15 20.19 19.06 -12.00
C GLY A 15 19.63 20.23 -12.81
N GLN A 16 18.33 20.52 -12.69
CA GLN A 16 17.65 21.61 -13.38
C GLN A 16 17.10 22.60 -12.37
N LYS A 17 17.27 23.90 -12.61
CA LYS A 17 16.71 24.92 -11.71
C LYS A 17 15.18 24.82 -11.70
N PHE A 18 14.62 24.52 -10.54
CA PHE A 18 13.19 24.54 -10.26
C PHE A 18 12.86 25.64 -9.26
N GLN A 19 11.82 26.40 -9.53
CA GLN A 19 11.33 27.44 -8.62
C GLN A 19 9.81 27.50 -8.72
N THR A 20 9.14 27.15 -7.63
CA THR A 20 7.69 27.11 -7.57
C THR A 20 7.11 28.50 -7.81
N GLN A 21 6.21 28.60 -8.79
CA GLN A 21 5.40 29.77 -9.10
C GLN A 21 3.96 29.60 -8.64
N GLN A 22 3.48 28.35 -8.65
CA GLN A 22 2.11 28.01 -8.27
C GLN A 22 2.09 26.77 -7.38
N HIS A 23 1.26 26.80 -6.35
CA HIS A 23 0.92 25.65 -5.52
C HIS A 23 -0.60 25.47 -5.50
N LEU A 24 -1.09 24.29 -5.84
CA LEU A 24 -2.50 23.95 -5.77
C LEU A 24 -2.68 22.83 -4.74
N SER A 25 -3.56 23.04 -3.76
CA SER A 25 -3.94 21.97 -2.85
C SER A 25 -4.74 20.91 -3.61
N VAL A 26 -4.31 19.67 -3.49
CA VAL A 26 -4.96 18.49 -4.08
C VAL A 26 -5.13 17.42 -2.99
N SER A 27 -5.81 16.32 -3.29
CA SER A 27 -5.89 15.20 -2.34
C SER A 27 -4.48 14.65 -2.06
N GLY A 28 -4.13 14.47 -0.78
CA GLY A 28 -2.88 13.84 -0.33
C GLY A 28 -3.08 12.47 0.31
N GLY A 29 -4.25 11.85 0.11
CA GLY A 29 -4.70 10.69 0.87
C GLY A 29 -5.33 11.10 2.22
N CYS A 30 -5.47 10.14 3.13
CA CYS A 30 -6.21 10.34 4.38
C CYS A 30 -5.44 11.12 5.47
N ILE A 31 -4.10 11.17 5.39
CA ILE A 31 -3.24 11.65 6.50
C ILE A 31 -2.24 12.74 6.13
N ASN A 32 -2.01 12.98 4.82
CA ASN A 32 -1.03 13.95 4.34
C ASN A 32 -1.73 15.12 3.63
N GLN A 33 -1.03 16.25 3.57
CA GLN A 33 -1.45 17.38 2.73
C GLN A 33 -0.79 17.22 1.36
N GLY A 34 -1.60 17.14 0.30
CA GLY A 34 -1.13 17.01 -1.08
C GLY A 34 -1.11 18.34 -1.82
N TYR A 35 -0.05 18.58 -2.58
CA TYR A 35 0.12 19.79 -3.39
C TYR A 35 0.62 19.44 -4.79
N ALA A 36 0.04 20.06 -5.82
CA ALA A 36 0.67 20.19 -7.13
C ALA A 36 1.51 21.46 -7.10
N VAL A 37 2.83 21.34 -7.26
CA VAL A 37 3.75 22.49 -7.31
C VAL A 37 4.30 22.63 -8.72
N SER A 38 4.27 23.84 -9.27
CA SER A 38 4.68 24.10 -10.65
C SER A 38 5.54 25.33 -10.79
N ASP A 39 6.52 25.26 -11.69
CA ASP A 39 7.34 26.39 -12.16
C ASP A 39 6.79 27.02 -13.46
N GLY A 40 5.57 26.64 -13.86
CA GLY A 40 4.92 27.06 -15.10
C GLY A 40 5.24 26.17 -16.32
N LYS A 41 6.14 25.19 -16.18
CA LYS A 41 6.45 24.20 -17.23
C LYS A 41 6.37 22.77 -16.70
N LEU A 42 7.01 22.53 -15.56
CA LEU A 42 7.02 21.26 -14.86
C LEU A 42 6.03 21.32 -13.70
N VAL A 43 5.48 20.16 -13.36
CA VAL A 43 4.62 19.97 -12.21
C VAL A 43 5.15 18.78 -11.42
N TYR A 44 5.20 18.92 -10.10
CA TYR A 44 5.49 17.83 -9.19
C TYR A 44 4.35 17.68 -8.19
N PHE A 45 4.17 16.46 -7.71
CA PHE A 45 3.29 16.17 -6.60
C PHE A 45 4.10 16.17 -5.30
N VAL A 46 3.69 16.95 -4.31
CA VAL A 46 4.36 17.03 -3.01
C VAL A 46 3.37 16.64 -1.92
N LYS A 47 3.75 15.65 -1.11
CA LYS A 47 3.04 15.37 0.15
C LYS A 47 3.79 16.00 1.31
N LEU A 48 3.05 16.61 2.22
CA LEU A 48 3.57 17.17 3.47
C LEU A 48 2.95 16.49 4.68
N ASN A 49 3.75 16.33 5.73
CA ASN A 49 3.31 15.96 7.07
C ASN A 49 4.22 16.62 8.14
N GLN A 50 3.99 16.35 9.42
CA GLN A 50 4.85 16.80 10.51
C GLN A 50 6.28 16.26 10.34
N ALA A 51 7.30 17.02 10.75
CA ALA A 51 8.70 16.60 10.64
C ALA A 51 9.00 15.22 11.27
N SER A 52 8.28 14.84 12.34
CA SER A 52 8.43 13.53 12.99
C SER A 52 8.06 12.34 12.11
N GLN A 53 7.31 12.57 11.03
CA GLN A 53 6.85 11.54 10.10
C GLN A 53 7.84 11.28 8.95
N VAL A 54 9.05 11.83 8.99
CA VAL A 54 10.01 11.71 7.88
C VAL A 54 10.30 10.27 7.46
N THR A 55 10.34 9.32 8.40
CA THR A 55 10.58 7.89 8.12
C THR A 55 9.46 7.25 7.30
N MET A 56 8.24 7.79 7.34
CA MET A 56 7.14 7.35 6.47
C MET A 56 7.44 7.68 5.01
N PHE A 57 7.94 8.88 4.74
CA PHE A 57 8.29 9.31 3.38
C PHE A 57 9.58 8.66 2.87
N GLU A 58 10.53 8.36 3.75
CA GLU A 58 11.68 7.49 3.42
C GLU A 58 11.21 6.12 2.95
N ALA A 59 10.27 5.51 3.68
CA ALA A 59 9.71 4.21 3.32
C ALA A 59 8.90 4.24 2.02
N GLU A 60 8.08 5.27 1.83
CA GLU A 60 7.30 5.45 0.60
C GLU A 60 8.23 5.65 -0.62
N MET A 61 9.29 6.46 -0.48
CA MET A 61 10.34 6.61 -1.49
C MET A 61 10.94 5.25 -1.87
N LEU A 62 11.39 4.46 -0.89
CA LEU A 62 12.02 3.17 -1.16
C LEU A 62 11.03 2.19 -1.82
N GLY A 63 9.77 2.20 -1.37
CA GLY A 63 8.71 1.34 -1.91
C GLY A 63 8.41 1.64 -3.37
N LEU A 64 8.26 2.93 -3.71
CA LEU A 64 8.06 3.39 -5.08
C LEU A 64 9.29 3.10 -5.96
N GLN A 65 10.51 3.31 -5.46
CA GLN A 65 11.73 2.98 -6.20
C GLN A 65 11.81 1.49 -6.53
N GLN A 66 11.53 0.61 -5.56
CA GLN A 66 11.55 -0.82 -5.80
C GLN A 66 10.48 -1.26 -6.81
N MET A 67 9.27 -0.72 -6.72
CA MET A 67 8.22 -0.99 -7.72
C MET A 67 8.59 -0.46 -9.10
N HIS A 68 9.14 0.74 -9.19
CA HIS A 68 9.59 1.33 -10.46
C HIS A 68 10.67 0.46 -11.13
N HIS A 69 11.65 -0.02 -10.37
CA HIS A 69 12.72 -0.89 -10.88
C HIS A 69 12.24 -2.24 -11.41
N THR A 70 11.03 -2.70 -11.05
CA THR A 70 10.46 -3.93 -11.62
C THR A 70 10.17 -3.80 -13.12
N ASN A 71 9.97 -2.58 -13.63
CA ASN A 71 9.54 -2.31 -15.00
C ASN A 71 8.24 -3.05 -15.40
N THR A 72 7.30 -3.21 -14.47
CA THR A 72 6.03 -3.93 -14.73
C THR A 72 4.80 -3.03 -14.77
N ILE A 73 4.52 -2.30 -13.69
CA ILE A 73 3.36 -1.39 -13.57
C ILE A 73 3.86 0.02 -13.30
N LEU A 74 3.19 1.04 -13.86
CA LEU A 74 3.56 2.42 -13.61
C LEU A 74 3.30 2.76 -12.13
N VAL A 75 4.28 3.42 -11.53
CA VAL A 75 4.17 4.11 -10.25
C VAL A 75 4.73 5.52 -10.42
N PRO A 76 4.26 6.55 -9.69
CA PRO A 76 4.86 7.88 -9.75
C PRO A 76 6.35 7.80 -9.43
N GLN A 77 7.21 8.34 -10.29
CA GLN A 77 8.63 8.35 -10.01
C GLN A 77 8.91 9.18 -8.76
N PRO A 78 9.61 8.64 -7.76
CA PRO A 78 9.93 9.39 -6.56
C PRO A 78 11.25 10.15 -6.76
N LEU A 79 11.23 11.47 -6.51
CA LEU A 79 12.36 12.37 -6.80
C LEU A 79 13.25 12.60 -5.57
N CYS A 80 12.65 13.10 -4.49
CA CYS A 80 13.35 13.37 -3.24
C CYS A 80 12.38 13.37 -2.05
N TRP A 81 12.92 13.22 -0.85
CA TRP A 81 12.20 13.36 0.41
C TRP A 81 13.09 14.03 1.44
N GLY A 82 12.51 14.50 2.54
CA GLY A 82 13.29 15.05 3.63
C GLY A 82 12.45 15.84 4.62
N THR A 83 13.11 16.72 5.37
CA THR A 83 12.48 17.71 6.23
C THR A 83 12.76 19.10 5.70
N ALA A 84 11.75 19.97 5.74
CA ALA A 84 11.87 21.39 5.43
C ALA A 84 11.13 22.18 6.51
N SER A 85 11.82 23.10 7.17
CA SER A 85 11.32 23.77 8.38
C SER A 85 10.77 22.75 9.42
N ASN A 86 9.48 22.80 9.78
CA ASN A 86 8.84 21.89 10.74
C ASN A 86 8.01 20.77 10.08
N SER A 87 8.20 20.55 8.78
CA SER A 87 7.46 19.54 8.01
C SER A 87 8.39 18.49 7.42
N SER A 88 7.90 17.27 7.26
CA SER A 88 8.48 16.27 6.38
C SER A 88 7.79 16.29 5.02
N TYR A 89 8.47 15.85 3.98
CA TYR A 89 7.93 15.82 2.63
C TYR A 89 8.47 14.66 1.78
N ILE A 90 7.71 14.32 0.75
CA ILE A 90 8.15 13.57 -0.43
C ILE A 90 7.70 14.32 -1.69
N VAL A 91 8.58 14.35 -2.69
CA VAL A 91 8.32 14.90 -4.02
C VAL A 91 8.27 13.73 -5.01
N LEU A 92 7.18 13.66 -5.75
CA LEU A 92 6.89 12.65 -6.75
C LEU A 92 6.62 13.31 -8.11
N GLU A 93 6.80 12.53 -9.17
CA GLU A 93 6.30 12.86 -10.51
C GLU A 93 4.81 13.20 -10.45
N TRP A 94 4.43 14.27 -11.14
CA TRP A 94 3.02 14.57 -11.38
C TRP A 94 2.52 13.74 -12.56
N LEU A 95 1.46 12.96 -12.35
CA LEU A 95 0.80 12.18 -13.39
C LEU A 95 -0.57 12.78 -13.69
N GLU A 96 -0.81 13.14 -14.95
CA GLU A 96 -2.15 13.53 -15.40
C GLU A 96 -3.01 12.28 -15.54
N MET A 97 -4.09 12.22 -14.75
CA MET A 97 -4.97 11.07 -14.66
C MET A 97 -6.31 11.32 -15.37
N ARG A 98 -6.93 10.21 -15.80
CA ARG A 98 -8.30 10.15 -16.34
C ARG A 98 -9.05 8.98 -15.73
N ASP A 99 -10.34 8.90 -16.01
CA ASP A 99 -11.14 7.73 -15.66
C ASP A 99 -10.62 6.47 -16.38
N SER A 100 -10.54 5.38 -15.62
CA SER A 100 -10.08 4.08 -16.12
C SER A 100 -11.18 3.40 -16.95
N ASP A 101 -10.79 2.77 -18.06
CA ASP A 101 -11.69 2.01 -18.92
C ASP A 101 -11.41 0.50 -18.83
N SER A 102 -12.24 -0.31 -19.50
CA SER A 102 -12.11 -1.77 -19.46
C SER A 102 -10.73 -2.28 -19.89
N LYS A 103 -10.07 -1.60 -20.85
CA LYS A 103 -8.76 -2.00 -21.36
C LYS A 103 -7.68 -1.66 -20.36
N SER A 104 -7.70 -0.45 -19.79
CA SER A 104 -6.72 -0.05 -18.78
C SER A 104 -6.82 -0.93 -17.53
N TRP A 105 -8.04 -1.31 -17.11
CA TRP A 105 -8.21 -2.25 -15.99
C TRP A 105 -7.66 -3.65 -16.27
N GLN A 106 -7.93 -4.20 -17.46
CA GLN A 106 -7.38 -5.51 -17.82
C GLN A 106 -5.85 -5.47 -17.85
N GLU A 107 -5.27 -4.41 -18.40
CA GLU A 107 -3.83 -4.24 -18.43
C GLU A 107 -3.23 -4.02 -17.04
N MET A 108 -3.93 -3.30 -16.15
CA MET A 108 -3.54 -3.16 -14.74
C MET A 108 -3.41 -4.53 -14.07
N GLY A 109 -4.38 -5.42 -14.30
CA GLY A 109 -4.33 -6.79 -13.79
C GLY A 109 -3.09 -7.55 -14.25
N ARG A 110 -2.75 -7.46 -15.55
CA ARG A 110 -1.55 -8.10 -16.11
C ARG A 110 -0.26 -7.53 -15.53
N LYS A 111 -0.16 -6.21 -15.44
CA LYS A 111 1.03 -5.49 -14.95
C LYS A 111 1.26 -5.71 -13.46
N LEU A 112 0.20 -5.74 -12.65
CA LEU A 112 0.28 -6.11 -11.24
C LEU A 112 0.72 -7.57 -11.07
N ALA A 113 0.15 -8.49 -11.85
CA ALA A 113 0.55 -9.89 -11.82
C ALA A 113 2.03 -10.09 -12.22
N ALA A 114 2.55 -9.27 -13.14
CA ALA A 114 3.97 -9.25 -13.47
C ALA A 114 4.82 -8.73 -12.30
N MET A 115 4.39 -7.66 -11.61
CA MET A 115 5.07 -7.12 -10.42
C MET A 115 5.19 -8.20 -9.33
N HIS A 116 4.10 -8.94 -9.07
CA HIS A 116 4.06 -10.01 -8.08
C HIS A 116 4.97 -11.21 -8.39
N LYS A 117 5.55 -11.29 -9.60
CA LYS A 117 6.57 -12.31 -9.92
C LYS A 117 7.97 -11.91 -9.46
N VAL A 118 8.17 -10.66 -9.03
CA VAL A 118 9.41 -10.23 -8.36
C VAL A 118 9.41 -10.78 -6.94
N THR A 119 10.44 -11.57 -6.63
CA THR A 119 10.55 -12.34 -5.39
C THR A 119 11.75 -11.94 -4.55
N SER A 120 11.72 -12.30 -3.27
CA SER A 120 12.83 -12.09 -2.33
C SER A 120 13.46 -13.41 -1.90
N GLN A 121 14.78 -13.41 -1.72
CA GLN A 121 15.54 -14.52 -1.12
C GLN A 121 15.60 -14.44 0.42
N ASN A 122 15.20 -13.31 1.01
CA ASN A 122 15.22 -13.09 2.45
C ASN A 122 13.96 -13.59 3.18
N GLY A 123 13.01 -14.18 2.45
CA GLY A 123 11.70 -14.59 2.97
C GLY A 123 10.65 -13.48 2.90
N PHE A 124 9.76 -13.43 3.89
CA PHE A 124 8.65 -12.48 3.99
C PHE A 124 9.03 -11.32 4.91
N GLY A 125 8.71 -10.09 4.51
CA GLY A 125 9.12 -8.88 5.21
C GLY A 125 9.71 -7.84 4.28
N TRP A 126 10.50 -6.93 4.84
CA TRP A 126 11.12 -5.83 4.10
C TRP A 126 12.27 -5.23 4.88
N ASP A 127 13.16 -4.52 4.19
CA ASP A 127 14.39 -3.97 4.80
C ASP A 127 14.12 -2.86 5.82
N MET A 128 12.92 -2.29 5.81
CA MET A 128 12.49 -1.29 6.77
C MET A 128 11.01 -1.45 7.14
N ASN A 129 10.68 -1.03 8.37
CA ASN A 129 9.29 -0.81 8.74
C ASN A 129 8.75 0.40 7.99
N ASN A 130 7.48 0.34 7.61
CA ASN A 130 6.78 1.44 6.95
C ASN A 130 5.44 1.68 7.67
N THR A 131 4.46 2.23 6.97
CA THR A 131 3.14 2.51 7.53
C THR A 131 2.02 2.08 6.59
N ILE A 132 0.87 1.71 7.15
CA ILE A 132 -0.38 1.45 6.44
C ILE A 132 -1.41 2.49 6.89
N GLY A 133 -1.55 3.57 6.12
CA GLY A 133 -2.05 4.83 6.65
C GLY A 133 -1.06 5.42 7.67
N SER A 134 -1.52 5.78 8.87
CA SER A 134 -0.64 6.25 9.96
C SER A 134 -0.19 5.16 10.92
N THR A 135 -0.67 3.92 10.73
CA THR A 135 -0.33 2.79 11.59
C THR A 135 1.04 2.24 11.20
N PRO A 136 1.99 2.05 12.14
CA PRO A 136 3.24 1.36 11.84
C PRO A 136 3.00 -0.05 11.29
N GLN A 137 3.73 -0.43 10.25
CA GLN A 137 3.70 -1.77 9.69
C GLN A 137 5.07 -2.41 9.91
N ILE A 138 5.09 -3.48 10.70
CA ILE A 138 6.31 -4.20 11.07
C ILE A 138 6.69 -5.15 9.95
N ASN A 139 7.93 -5.07 9.48
CA ASN A 139 8.41 -5.80 8.31
C ASN A 139 9.64 -6.67 8.62
N THR A 140 9.88 -6.99 9.89
CA THR A 140 10.95 -7.92 10.27
C THR A 140 10.85 -9.22 9.45
N TRP A 141 11.96 -9.60 8.82
CA TRP A 141 12.06 -10.77 7.98
C TRP A 141 11.70 -12.08 8.73
N THR A 142 10.94 -12.94 8.08
CA THR A 142 10.64 -14.31 8.52
C THR A 142 10.62 -15.28 7.35
N ASP A 143 10.98 -16.55 7.58
CA ASP A 143 10.97 -17.57 6.53
C ASP A 143 9.57 -18.17 6.28
N ASN A 144 8.64 -17.97 7.21
CA ASN A 144 7.30 -18.53 7.17
C ASN A 144 6.23 -17.43 7.06
N TRP A 145 5.38 -17.52 6.03
CA TRP A 145 4.30 -16.55 5.80
C TRP A 145 3.26 -16.54 6.92
N ALA A 146 2.86 -17.71 7.40
CA ALA A 146 1.84 -17.79 8.43
C ALA A 146 2.34 -17.20 9.76
N GLU A 147 3.62 -17.40 10.10
CA GLU A 147 4.26 -16.70 11.22
C GLU A 147 4.27 -15.18 11.00
N PHE A 148 4.74 -14.72 9.83
CA PHE A 148 4.77 -13.31 9.47
C PHE A 148 3.40 -12.66 9.66
N TYR A 149 2.38 -13.27 9.06
CA TYR A 149 1.03 -12.73 9.02
C TYR A 149 0.35 -12.77 10.39
N THR A 150 0.55 -13.86 11.15
CA THR A 150 0.01 -13.98 12.51
C THR A 150 0.61 -12.93 13.44
N LYS A 151 1.94 -12.75 13.41
CA LYS A 151 2.67 -11.91 14.34
C LYS A 151 2.69 -10.44 13.93
N HIS A 152 3.15 -10.17 12.72
CA HIS A 152 3.47 -8.81 12.24
C HIS A 152 2.31 -8.13 11.51
N ARG A 153 1.25 -8.85 11.15
CA ARG A 153 0.00 -8.28 10.63
C ARG A 153 -1.10 -8.34 11.68
N LEU A 154 -1.80 -9.46 11.81
CA LEU A 154 -2.98 -9.56 12.68
C LEU A 154 -2.68 -9.30 14.15
N GLY A 155 -1.65 -9.97 14.70
CA GLY A 155 -1.27 -9.83 16.10
C GLY A 155 -0.91 -8.40 16.48
N TYR A 156 -0.15 -7.70 15.63
CA TYR A 156 0.19 -6.30 15.85
C TYR A 156 -1.05 -5.39 15.79
N GLN A 157 -1.94 -5.60 14.81
CA GLN A 157 -3.18 -4.82 14.72
C GLN A 157 -4.10 -5.03 15.95
N PHE A 158 -4.21 -6.26 16.46
CA PHE A 158 -4.95 -6.54 17.70
C PHE A 158 -4.32 -5.84 18.91
N GLN A 159 -2.99 -5.87 19.05
CA GLN A 159 -2.31 -5.16 20.14
C GLN A 159 -2.62 -3.65 20.15
N LEU A 160 -2.61 -3.03 18.97
CA LEU A 160 -3.02 -1.63 18.83
C LEU A 160 -4.50 -1.43 19.16
N ALA A 161 -5.35 -2.34 18.68
CA ALA A 161 -6.79 -2.26 18.87
C ALA A 161 -7.19 -2.38 20.35
N THR A 162 -6.55 -3.27 21.11
CA THR A 162 -6.73 -3.39 22.56
C THR A 162 -6.36 -2.10 23.29
N ARG A 163 -5.25 -1.43 22.91
CA ARG A 163 -4.85 -0.15 23.52
C ARG A 163 -5.87 0.97 23.27
N ARG A 164 -6.67 0.86 22.21
CA ARG A 164 -7.75 1.79 21.86
C ARG A 164 -9.12 1.37 22.42
N GLY A 165 -9.18 0.33 23.26
CA GLY A 165 -10.42 -0.16 23.86
C GLY A 165 -11.27 -1.06 22.95
N GLY A 166 -10.69 -1.58 21.86
CA GLY A 166 -11.34 -2.58 21.01
C GLY A 166 -11.53 -3.92 21.73
N SER A 167 -12.65 -4.59 21.46
CA SER A 167 -13.00 -5.89 22.03
C SER A 167 -13.17 -6.93 20.93
N PHE A 168 -12.33 -7.96 20.96
CA PHE A 168 -12.29 -9.07 19.99
C PHE A 168 -12.21 -10.40 20.74
N PRO A 169 -13.33 -10.92 21.29
CA PRO A 169 -13.31 -12.06 22.22
C PRO A 169 -12.69 -13.35 21.65
N LEU A 170 -12.68 -13.48 20.32
CA LEU A 170 -12.16 -14.65 19.62
C LEU A 170 -10.74 -14.43 19.04
N GLN A 171 -10.06 -13.33 19.37
CA GLN A 171 -8.75 -13.01 18.80
C GLN A 171 -7.70 -14.11 19.06
N ASP A 172 -7.61 -14.64 20.28
CA ASP A 172 -6.58 -15.63 20.64
C ASP A 172 -6.84 -16.95 19.93
N LYS A 173 -8.12 -17.35 19.84
CA LYS A 173 -8.55 -18.53 19.07
C LYS A 173 -8.26 -18.36 17.59
N LEU A 174 -8.49 -17.17 17.03
CA LEU A 174 -8.15 -16.88 15.64
C LEU A 174 -6.65 -16.97 15.41
N LEU A 175 -5.83 -16.25 16.19
CA LEU A 175 -4.37 -16.22 16.02
C LEU A 175 -3.76 -17.62 16.13
N ALA A 176 -4.30 -18.48 16.99
CA ALA A 176 -3.89 -19.88 17.09
C ALA A 176 -4.27 -20.73 15.85
N ALA A 177 -5.34 -20.36 15.13
CA ALA A 177 -5.80 -21.08 13.95
C ALA A 177 -5.13 -20.62 12.63
N ILE A 178 -4.62 -19.39 12.56
CA ILE A 178 -4.00 -18.84 11.33
C ILE A 178 -2.87 -19.73 10.77
N PRO A 179 -1.94 -20.28 11.57
CA PRO A 179 -0.89 -21.16 11.05
C PRO A 179 -1.41 -22.33 10.23
N GLU A 180 -2.47 -22.99 10.69
CA GLU A 180 -3.10 -24.11 9.99
C GLU A 180 -3.90 -23.63 8.77
N LEU A 181 -4.67 -22.54 8.91
CA LEU A 181 -5.47 -21.97 7.81
C LEU A 181 -4.63 -21.46 6.63
N LEU A 182 -3.35 -21.18 6.85
CA LEU A 182 -2.39 -20.75 5.83
C LEU A 182 -1.35 -21.83 5.48
N ALA A 183 -1.43 -23.04 6.06
CA ALA A 183 -0.40 -24.09 5.91
C ALA A 183 -0.34 -24.69 4.50
N ASP A 184 -1.48 -24.87 3.83
CA ASP A 184 -1.60 -25.55 2.52
C ASP A 184 -1.15 -24.67 1.32
N HIS A 185 -0.29 -23.69 1.58
CA HIS A 185 0.05 -22.66 0.62
C HIS A 185 1.57 -22.49 0.52
N HIS A 186 2.18 -23.24 -0.40
CA HIS A 186 3.58 -23.03 -0.78
C HIS A 186 3.72 -21.68 -1.49
N LEU A 187 4.24 -20.71 -0.75
CA LEU A 187 4.36 -19.33 -1.18
C LEU A 187 5.77 -18.97 -1.61
N GLN A 188 5.84 -18.20 -2.68
CA GLN A 188 7.02 -17.40 -2.99
C GLN A 188 6.75 -15.97 -2.51
N PRO A 189 7.63 -15.36 -1.70
CA PRO A 189 7.46 -13.98 -1.27
C PRO A 189 7.40 -13.07 -2.50
N SER A 190 6.28 -12.41 -2.69
CA SER A 190 6.01 -11.53 -3.84
C SER A 190 6.12 -10.07 -3.38
N LEU A 191 6.75 -9.21 -4.18
CA LEU A 191 6.68 -7.77 -3.93
C LEU A 191 5.22 -7.31 -4.05
N VAL A 192 4.60 -6.88 -2.94
CA VAL A 192 3.21 -6.40 -2.92
C VAL A 192 3.15 -4.90 -2.73
N HIS A 193 2.09 -4.29 -3.25
CA HIS A 193 1.73 -2.90 -2.99
C HIS A 193 1.38 -2.69 -1.51
N GLY A 194 0.62 -3.60 -0.91
CA GLY A 194 0.30 -3.63 0.53
C GLY A 194 -0.86 -2.74 0.96
N ASP A 195 -1.31 -1.82 0.11
CA ASP A 195 -2.52 -0.99 0.32
C ASP A 195 -3.32 -0.77 -0.97
N LEU A 196 -3.56 -1.84 -1.75
CA LEU A 196 -4.14 -1.69 -3.09
C LEU A 196 -5.67 -1.70 -3.09
N TRP A 197 -6.28 -0.52 -3.14
CA TRP A 197 -7.74 -0.32 -3.24
C TRP A 197 -8.06 0.81 -4.23
N GLY A 198 -9.35 1.11 -4.43
CA GLY A 198 -9.80 2.03 -5.49
C GLY A 198 -9.24 3.45 -5.40
N GLY A 199 -8.85 3.88 -4.19
CA GLY A 199 -8.20 5.17 -3.98
C GLY A 199 -6.72 5.22 -4.38
N ASN A 200 -6.07 4.07 -4.58
CA ASN A 200 -4.63 3.92 -4.81
C ASN A 200 -4.31 3.32 -6.20
N ALA A 201 -5.29 3.35 -7.10
CA ALA A 201 -5.19 2.84 -8.46
C ALA A 201 -5.84 3.83 -9.43
N GLY A 202 -5.23 4.01 -10.60
CA GLY A 202 -5.71 4.95 -11.60
C GLY A 202 -5.19 4.65 -12.99
N CYS A 203 -5.39 5.61 -13.88
CA CYS A 203 -4.98 5.54 -15.27
C CYS A 203 -4.51 6.91 -15.73
N THR A 204 -3.38 6.98 -16.42
CA THR A 204 -2.91 8.24 -17.01
C THR A 204 -3.77 8.62 -18.21
N VAL A 205 -3.68 9.89 -18.64
CA VAL A 205 -4.35 10.39 -19.86
C VAL A 205 -4.02 9.55 -21.10
N ASP A 206 -2.81 8.98 -21.18
CA ASP A 206 -2.34 8.10 -22.25
C ASP A 206 -2.91 6.67 -22.17
N GLY A 207 -3.68 6.35 -21.13
CA GLY A 207 -4.27 5.03 -20.94
C GLY A 207 -3.40 4.05 -20.16
N GLU A 208 -2.30 4.52 -19.56
CA GLU A 208 -1.36 3.67 -18.82
C GLU A 208 -1.86 3.44 -17.38
N PRO A 209 -2.02 2.19 -16.92
CA PRO A 209 -2.44 1.91 -15.55
C PRO A 209 -1.36 2.27 -14.53
N VAL A 210 -1.75 2.96 -13.47
CA VAL A 210 -0.85 3.40 -12.40
C VAL A 210 -1.37 2.95 -11.04
N ILE A 211 -0.45 2.58 -10.14
CA ILE A 211 -0.72 2.40 -8.72
C ILE A 211 0.17 3.35 -7.90
N PHE A 212 -0.31 3.78 -6.75
CA PHE A 212 0.37 4.79 -5.93
C PHE A 212 0.00 4.63 -4.45
N ASP A 213 0.75 5.31 -3.58
CA ASP A 213 0.61 5.28 -2.12
C ASP A 213 0.82 3.88 -1.51
N PRO A 214 1.99 3.25 -1.72
CA PRO A 214 2.23 1.88 -1.29
C PRO A 214 2.53 1.74 0.20
N ALA A 215 2.20 0.57 0.73
CA ALA A 215 2.64 0.05 2.02
C ALA A 215 3.48 -1.23 1.81
N THR A 216 4.53 -1.12 1.01
CA THR A 216 5.32 -2.21 0.40
C THR A 216 5.90 -3.22 1.39
N TYR A 217 5.93 -4.49 1.00
CA TYR A 217 6.74 -5.55 1.59
C TYR A 217 6.77 -6.77 0.64
N PHE A 218 7.56 -7.79 0.98
CA PHE A 218 7.46 -9.11 0.36
C PHE A 218 6.50 -10.00 1.15
N GLY A 219 5.39 -10.39 0.52
CA GLY A 219 4.29 -11.10 1.15
C GLY A 219 3.66 -12.15 0.24
N ASP A 220 2.49 -12.67 0.65
CA ASP A 220 1.62 -13.36 -0.29
C ASP A 220 0.98 -12.34 -1.25
N ARG A 221 1.14 -12.53 -2.55
CA ARG A 221 0.49 -11.74 -3.62
C ARG A 221 -1.03 -11.62 -3.49
N GLU A 222 -1.68 -12.57 -2.83
CA GLU A 222 -3.13 -12.58 -2.64
C GLU A 222 -3.60 -11.50 -1.66
N VAL A 223 -2.71 -10.87 -0.87
CA VAL A 223 -3.08 -9.75 0.01
C VAL A 223 -3.55 -8.53 -0.77
N ASP A 224 -2.88 -8.20 -1.87
CA ASP A 224 -3.29 -7.09 -2.73
C ASP A 224 -4.61 -7.40 -3.41
N ILE A 225 -4.77 -8.61 -3.95
CA ILE A 225 -6.01 -9.01 -4.63
C ILE A 225 -7.19 -9.01 -3.64
N ALA A 226 -6.99 -9.49 -2.42
CA ALA A 226 -8.01 -9.44 -1.39
C ALA A 226 -8.44 -8.00 -1.09
N MET A 227 -7.49 -7.08 -0.95
CA MET A 227 -7.77 -5.67 -0.69
C MET A 227 -8.53 -4.99 -1.84
N THR A 228 -8.23 -5.34 -3.10
CA THR A 228 -9.00 -4.81 -4.25
C THR A 228 -10.49 -5.18 -4.21
N GLU A 229 -10.85 -6.25 -3.49
CA GLU A 229 -12.24 -6.71 -3.34
C GLU A 229 -12.96 -6.12 -2.11
N LEU A 230 -12.24 -5.47 -1.19
CA LEU A 230 -12.79 -5.07 0.12
C LEU A 230 -13.64 -3.79 0.07
N PHE A 231 -13.20 -2.78 -0.69
CA PHE A 231 -13.81 -1.45 -0.70
C PHE A 231 -14.38 -1.10 -2.08
N GLY A 232 -15.55 -1.65 -2.39
CA GLY A 232 -16.26 -1.40 -3.66
C GLY A 232 -15.86 -2.30 -4.82
N GLY A 233 -14.70 -2.96 -4.74
CA GLY A 233 -14.25 -3.94 -5.73
C GLY A 233 -13.66 -3.28 -6.99
N PHE A 234 -12.59 -3.87 -7.53
CA PHE A 234 -12.16 -3.57 -8.90
C PHE A 234 -13.13 -4.20 -9.92
N PRO A 235 -13.17 -3.72 -11.17
CA PRO A 235 -14.06 -4.30 -12.18
C PRO A 235 -13.61 -5.72 -12.59
N PRO A 236 -14.53 -6.57 -13.10
CA PRO A 236 -14.21 -7.94 -13.52
C PRO A 236 -13.04 -8.07 -14.50
N THR A 237 -12.84 -7.07 -15.37
CA THR A 237 -11.76 -7.03 -16.35
C THR A 237 -10.38 -7.00 -15.73
N PHE A 238 -10.22 -6.34 -14.57
CA PHE A 238 -8.97 -6.37 -13.80
C PHE A 238 -8.60 -7.80 -13.39
N TYR A 239 -9.54 -8.52 -12.77
CA TYR A 239 -9.27 -9.89 -12.32
C TYR A 239 -9.06 -10.85 -13.49
N GLN A 240 -9.68 -10.62 -14.65
CA GLN A 240 -9.41 -11.37 -15.87
C GLN A 240 -7.94 -11.19 -16.29
N GLY A 241 -7.47 -9.94 -16.41
CA GLY A 241 -6.08 -9.64 -16.75
C GLY A 241 -5.08 -10.22 -15.77
N TYR A 242 -5.35 -10.16 -14.47
CA TYR A 242 -4.48 -10.77 -13.46
C TYR A 242 -4.43 -12.30 -13.60
N LYS A 243 -5.58 -12.95 -13.77
CA LYS A 243 -5.68 -14.41 -13.91
C LYS A 243 -5.01 -14.95 -15.16
N GLU A 244 -4.94 -14.17 -16.24
CA GLU A 244 -4.20 -14.53 -17.46
C GLU A 244 -2.70 -14.71 -17.19
N VAL A 245 -2.13 -13.97 -16.23
CA VAL A 245 -0.69 -13.93 -15.97
C VAL A 245 -0.29 -14.71 -14.72
N PHE A 246 -1.08 -14.63 -13.65
CA PHE A 246 -0.78 -15.25 -12.35
C PHE A 246 -2.07 -15.68 -11.61
N PRO A 247 -2.73 -16.77 -12.02
CA PRO A 247 -4.02 -17.19 -11.45
C PRO A 247 -3.92 -17.45 -9.92
N PRO A 248 -4.91 -17.03 -9.11
CA PRO A 248 -4.95 -17.31 -7.67
C PRO A 248 -4.90 -18.82 -7.38
N ASN A 249 -4.30 -19.19 -6.25
CA ASN A 249 -4.21 -20.60 -5.87
C ASN A 249 -5.56 -21.08 -5.32
N SER A 250 -5.80 -22.39 -5.36
CA SER A 250 -6.97 -23.00 -4.72
C SER A 250 -7.07 -22.57 -3.25
N GLY A 251 -8.29 -22.33 -2.77
CA GLY A 251 -8.53 -21.86 -1.39
C GLY A 251 -8.46 -20.34 -1.20
N TYR A 252 -8.26 -19.54 -2.26
CA TYR A 252 -8.23 -18.08 -2.19
C TYR A 252 -9.43 -17.49 -1.44
N GLU A 253 -10.66 -17.97 -1.67
CA GLU A 253 -11.86 -17.42 -1.02
C GLU A 253 -11.79 -17.46 0.52
N LYS A 254 -11.14 -18.49 1.09
CA LYS A 254 -10.92 -18.57 2.54
C LYS A 254 -9.83 -17.58 2.98
N ARG A 255 -8.69 -17.56 2.28
CA ARG A 255 -7.55 -16.67 2.57
C ARG A 255 -7.90 -15.19 2.42
N LYS A 256 -8.72 -14.83 1.43
CA LYS A 256 -9.24 -13.48 1.22
C LYS A 256 -9.87 -12.87 2.47
N THR A 257 -10.67 -13.65 3.20
CA THR A 257 -11.32 -13.15 4.43
C THR A 257 -10.27 -12.88 5.53
N ILE A 258 -9.24 -13.73 5.63
CA ILE A 258 -8.11 -13.56 6.55
C ILE A 258 -7.28 -12.32 6.16
N TYR A 259 -7.03 -12.12 4.86
CA TYR A 259 -6.29 -10.99 4.33
C TYR A 259 -7.01 -9.67 4.55
N ASN A 260 -8.30 -9.63 4.25
CA ASN A 260 -9.11 -8.43 4.48
C ASN A 260 -9.32 -8.09 5.97
N LEU A 261 -9.24 -9.08 6.88
CA LEU A 261 -9.34 -8.80 8.31
C LEU A 261 -8.22 -7.85 8.78
N TYR A 262 -7.02 -7.94 8.21
CA TYR A 262 -5.92 -7.02 8.54
C TYR A 262 -6.29 -5.57 8.24
N HIS A 263 -6.85 -5.29 7.06
CA HIS A 263 -7.26 -3.94 6.68
C HIS A 263 -8.45 -3.44 7.49
N VAL A 264 -9.41 -4.31 7.84
CA VAL A 264 -10.55 -3.94 8.70
C VAL A 264 -10.08 -3.61 10.12
N LEU A 265 -9.14 -4.37 10.69
CA LEU A 265 -8.53 -4.04 11.98
C LEU A 265 -7.73 -2.73 11.90
N ASN A 266 -7.01 -2.49 10.80
CA ASN A 266 -6.33 -1.21 10.58
C ASN A 266 -7.32 -0.04 10.52
N HIS A 267 -8.45 -0.21 9.83
CA HIS A 267 -9.51 0.80 9.77
C HIS A 267 -10.15 1.04 11.13
N PHE A 268 -10.34 0.00 11.94
CA PHE A 268 -10.72 0.19 13.35
C PHE A 268 -9.66 1.00 14.10
N ASN A 269 -8.38 0.71 13.91
CA ASN A 269 -7.30 1.44 14.57
C ASN A 269 -7.19 2.90 14.12
N LEU A 270 -7.57 3.23 12.89
CA LEU A 270 -7.54 4.61 12.40
C LEU A 270 -8.83 5.38 12.73
N PHE A 271 -9.99 4.73 12.59
CA PHE A 271 -11.30 5.40 12.56
C PHE A 271 -12.29 4.90 13.63
N GLY A 272 -12.01 3.78 14.29
CA GLY A 272 -12.86 3.20 15.34
C GLY A 272 -14.22 2.70 14.84
N GLY A 273 -15.24 2.77 15.70
CA GLY A 273 -16.64 2.59 15.31
C GLY A 273 -16.99 1.22 14.73
N GLY A 274 -17.77 1.23 13.64
CA GLY A 274 -18.39 0.06 13.02
C GLY A 274 -17.42 -1.04 12.56
N TYR A 275 -16.15 -0.71 12.34
CA TYR A 275 -15.12 -1.66 11.94
C TYR A 275 -14.85 -2.75 13.01
N ALA A 276 -15.09 -2.46 14.30
CA ALA A 276 -14.98 -3.49 15.34
C ALA A 276 -16.03 -4.60 15.18
N SER A 277 -17.27 -4.22 14.84
CA SER A 277 -18.36 -5.18 14.60
C SER A 277 -18.06 -6.02 13.35
N GLN A 278 -17.62 -5.36 12.27
CA GLN A 278 -17.22 -6.03 11.03
C GLN A 278 -16.08 -7.03 11.26
N ALA A 279 -15.03 -6.63 11.97
CA ALA A 279 -13.91 -7.51 12.30
C ALA A 279 -14.38 -8.73 13.11
N ASN A 280 -15.23 -8.58 14.13
CA ASN A 280 -15.76 -9.70 14.90
C ASN A 280 -16.57 -10.68 14.03
N GLN A 281 -17.41 -10.19 13.12
CA GLN A 281 -18.15 -11.03 12.17
C GLN A 281 -17.21 -11.80 11.23
N MET A 282 -16.13 -11.17 10.77
CA MET A 282 -15.11 -11.82 9.95
C MET A 282 -14.36 -12.90 10.72
N ILE A 283 -13.99 -12.63 11.98
CA ILE A 283 -13.34 -13.60 12.87
C ILE A 283 -14.23 -14.84 13.04
N GLU A 284 -15.53 -14.65 13.31
CA GLU A 284 -16.49 -15.76 13.43
C GLU A 284 -16.60 -16.56 12.13
N ARG A 285 -16.66 -15.90 10.97
CA ARG A 285 -16.73 -16.56 9.67
C ARG A 285 -15.49 -17.41 9.41
N ILE A 286 -14.30 -16.87 9.69
CA ILE A 286 -13.02 -17.59 9.50
C ILE A 286 -13.00 -18.85 10.38
N LEU A 287 -13.44 -18.75 11.63
CA LEU A 287 -13.42 -19.86 12.58
C LEU A 287 -14.50 -20.93 12.33
N ARG A 288 -15.54 -20.65 11.53
CA ARG A 288 -16.60 -21.61 11.18
C ARG A 288 -16.25 -22.47 9.96
N GLY A 289 -15.33 -22.02 9.10
CA GLY A 289 -14.85 -22.75 7.92
C GLY A 289 -15.62 -22.45 6.64
#